data_AF-A0A4Q4PWX7-F1
#
_entry.id   AF-A0A4Q4PWX7-F1
#
_cell.length_a   1.000
_cell.length_b   1.000
_cell.length_c   1.000
_cell.angle_alpha   90.00
_cell.angle_beta   90.00
_cell.angle_gamma   90.00
#
_symmetry.space_group_name_H-M   'P 1'
#
loop_
_entity.id
_entity.type
_entity.pdbx_description
1 polymer ?
#
loop_
_entity_poly.entity_id
_entity_poly.type
_entity_poly.pdbx_seq_one_letter_code
_entity_poly.pdbx_strand_id
1 'polypeptide(L)'
;MRNLSAILAHVASVDLVPWTLQRQPCWQESPLYNLAFQTSLDASQTYAFCAEFFSPLGQVQAKPRDIYEPLTHNPVCTPHLSGIDDTLCVYTHATFAGGRGISIVTTPRLARQFAVLPAFLEQSIHAARNINTPTNVYRATEIPGKGIGMLATRPLAFGDVVTSHTPALIAYLEAELSTLDRETLWRTAISQLPPTLQENFLSLATVYGDERVRVQDIVKANTFQILLGGANHLAVWPETSRLNHACAPNAQYVVDADMLTHTVRVTRPIAEGEEITISYTSPLEETDVRRQHLQQGFHFMCTCKRCADPRSDVTLERIRILEKKLNDWSSASSSGSVDMAEELLSLYRREGLEGFMDMPYGFAALAYSAVGDRQKALSYAENAQEAIQMKDGVWTENWKMWEGFKGDLEGHWSWRRRRE
;
A
#
# COMPACT_ATOMS: atom_id res chain seq x y z
N MET A 1 30.65 1.46 -10.52
CA MET A 1 29.56 1.40 -9.54
C MET A 1 28.54 2.48 -9.90
N ARG A 2 27.36 2.09 -10.37
CA ARG A 2 26.24 2.99 -10.70
C ARG A 2 24.99 2.35 -10.11
N ASN A 3 24.30 3.04 -9.21
CA ASN A 3 23.01 2.59 -8.69
C ASN A 3 21.94 2.91 -9.74
N LEU A 4 21.23 1.88 -10.21
CA LEU A 4 20.01 2.00 -11.00
C LEU A 4 18.90 1.37 -10.16
N SER A 5 18.01 2.19 -9.61
CA SER A 5 16.77 1.73 -8.99
C SER A 5 15.74 1.55 -10.10
N ALA A 6 15.19 0.35 -10.25
CA ALA A 6 14.13 0.05 -11.21
C ALA A 6 12.92 -0.52 -10.48
N ILE A 7 11.73 -0.01 -10.81
CA ILE A 7 10.44 -0.56 -10.37
C ILE A 7 10.14 -1.76 -11.28
N LEU A 8 10.01 -2.96 -10.70
CA LEU A 8 9.52 -4.13 -11.42
C LEU A 8 8.12 -4.48 -10.95
N ALA A 9 7.18 -4.44 -11.88
CA ALA A 9 5.98 -5.27 -11.85
C ALA A 9 6.27 -6.54 -12.67
N HIS A 10 5.91 -7.68 -12.09
CA HIS A 10 5.66 -8.98 -12.75
C HIS A 10 6.83 -9.86 -13.24
N VAL A 11 6.83 -11.12 -12.77
CA VAL A 11 7.50 -12.27 -13.41
C VAL A 11 6.42 -13.29 -13.78
N ALA A 12 6.03 -13.31 -15.06
CA ALA A 12 5.55 -14.50 -15.73
C ALA A 12 6.73 -15.13 -16.49
N SER A 13 6.79 -16.45 -16.44
CA SER A 13 7.82 -17.36 -16.93
C SER A 13 8.43 -17.04 -18.30
N VAL A 14 9.76 -16.92 -18.37
CA VAL A 14 10.57 -17.11 -19.58
C VAL A 14 11.82 -17.93 -19.22
N ASP A 15 12.21 -18.83 -20.13
CA ASP A 15 13.18 -19.91 -19.98
C ASP A 15 14.58 -19.57 -19.42
N LEU A 16 15.18 -20.62 -18.88
CA LEU A 16 16.29 -20.69 -17.92
C LEU A 16 17.63 -20.08 -18.38
N VAL A 17 18.10 -19.08 -17.63
CA VAL A 17 19.53 -18.89 -17.32
C VAL A 17 19.73 -19.32 -15.85
N PRO A 18 20.79 -20.04 -15.44
CA PRO A 18 20.87 -20.60 -14.10
C PRO A 18 21.11 -19.49 -13.07
N TRP A 19 20.06 -19.12 -12.35
CA TRP A 19 20.16 -18.24 -11.19
C TRP A 19 20.65 -19.04 -9.98
N THR A 20 21.78 -18.66 -9.39
CA THR A 20 22.18 -19.14 -8.06
C THR A 20 21.47 -18.32 -6.99
N LEU A 21 20.26 -18.74 -6.62
CA LEU A 21 19.52 -18.19 -5.49
C LEU A 21 20.20 -18.63 -4.18
N GLN A 22 20.81 -17.70 -3.43
CA GLN A 22 21.17 -17.98 -2.05
C GLN A 22 19.90 -17.89 -1.19
N ARG A 23 19.54 -19.02 -0.57
CA ARG A 23 18.26 -19.34 0.06
C ARG A 23 17.78 -18.30 1.08
N GLN A 24 16.62 -17.67 0.83
CA GLN A 24 15.46 -17.60 1.74
C GLN A 24 14.18 -17.40 0.90
N PRO A 25 13.08 -18.14 1.14
CA PRO A 25 11.88 -18.08 0.29
C PRO A 25 11.02 -16.87 0.64
N CYS A 26 11.04 -15.85 -0.22
CA CYS A 26 9.99 -14.82 -0.27
C CYS A 26 8.82 -15.40 -1.07
N TRP A 27 7.68 -15.65 -0.42
CA TRP A 27 6.42 -15.92 -1.12
C TRP A 27 5.58 -14.64 -1.19
N GLN A 28 5.01 -14.45 -2.38
CA GLN A 28 4.25 -13.31 -2.87
C GLN A 28 2.94 -13.14 -2.09
N GLU A 29 2.64 -11.94 -1.58
CA GLU A 29 1.38 -11.20 -1.75
C GLU A 29 1.70 -9.70 -1.49
N SER A 30 1.23 -8.80 -2.37
CA SER A 30 1.56 -7.36 -2.52
C SER A 30 1.92 -6.60 -1.22
N PRO A 31 3.02 -5.82 -1.23
CA PRO A 31 3.03 -4.52 -1.91
C PRO A 31 4.16 -4.42 -2.94
N LEU A 32 4.12 -3.40 -3.81
CA LEU A 32 5.21 -3.13 -4.75
C LEU A 32 6.54 -3.07 -4.00
N TYR A 33 7.41 -4.06 -4.19
CA TYR A 33 8.76 -4.07 -3.62
C TYR A 33 9.70 -3.25 -4.48
N ASN A 34 10.66 -2.56 -3.86
CA ASN A 34 11.83 -2.06 -4.55
C ASN A 34 12.86 -3.19 -4.68
N LEU A 35 13.19 -3.57 -5.92
CA LEU A 35 14.26 -4.51 -6.24
C LEU A 35 15.51 -3.72 -6.62
N ALA A 36 16.62 -4.00 -5.94
CA ALA A 36 17.94 -3.47 -6.31
C ALA A 36 18.68 -4.51 -7.15
N PHE A 37 18.99 -4.17 -8.39
CA PHE A 37 19.82 -5.00 -9.26
C PHE A 37 21.27 -4.55 -9.22
N GLN A 38 22.18 -5.52 -9.04
CA GLN A 38 23.60 -5.30 -9.28
C GLN A 38 24.08 -6.27 -10.36
N THR A 39 24.84 -5.75 -11.31
CA THR A 39 25.43 -6.54 -12.39
C THR A 39 26.95 -6.63 -12.16
N SER A 40 27.54 -7.80 -12.39
CA SER A 40 28.99 -7.97 -12.36
C SER A 40 29.68 -7.05 -13.37
N LEU A 41 30.95 -6.70 -13.13
CA LEU A 41 31.69 -5.74 -13.98
C LEU A 41 31.83 -6.18 -15.45
N ASP A 42 31.68 -7.48 -15.71
CA ASP A 42 31.72 -8.12 -17.03
C ASP A 42 30.33 -8.44 -17.60
N ALA A 43 29.26 -8.05 -16.91
CA ALA A 43 27.86 -8.32 -17.26
C ALA A 43 27.47 -9.80 -17.36
N SER A 44 28.29 -10.72 -16.86
CA SER A 44 28.01 -12.17 -16.91
C SER A 44 27.02 -12.65 -15.85
N GLN A 45 26.83 -11.88 -14.76
CA GLN A 45 25.95 -12.23 -13.65
C GLN A 45 25.11 -11.03 -13.20
N THR A 46 23.82 -11.26 -12.97
CA THR A 46 22.90 -10.28 -12.37
C THR A 46 22.47 -10.80 -11.00
N TYR A 47 22.65 -9.96 -9.98
CA TYR A 47 22.17 -10.21 -8.62
C TYR A 47 20.94 -9.34 -8.37
N ALA A 48 19.89 -9.95 -7.85
CA ALA A 48 18.67 -9.28 -7.44
C ALA A 48 18.60 -9.31 -5.91
N PHE A 49 18.55 -8.14 -5.27
CA PHE A 49 18.37 -8.02 -3.84
C PHE A 49 16.99 -7.38 -3.56
N CYS A 50 16.27 -7.92 -2.58
CA CYS A 50 15.17 -7.17 -1.97
C CYS A 50 15.81 -5.98 -1.26
N ALA A 51 15.43 -4.75 -1.62
CA ALA A 51 15.90 -3.59 -0.89
C ALA A 51 15.26 -3.62 0.50
N GLU A 52 16.03 -4.01 1.52
CA GLU A 52 15.66 -3.73 2.90
C GLU A 52 15.48 -2.21 3.04
N PHE A 53 14.35 -1.80 3.61
CA PHE A 53 14.16 -0.43 4.06
C PHE A 53 15.16 -0.17 5.20
N PHE A 54 16.39 0.20 4.85
CA PHE A 54 17.21 1.02 5.73
C PHE A 54 16.68 2.44 5.61
N SER A 55 15.62 2.73 6.37
CA SER A 55 15.50 4.09 6.88
C SER A 55 16.64 4.24 7.88
N PRO A 56 17.57 5.20 7.73
CA PRO A 56 18.48 5.52 8.81
C PRO A 56 17.62 6.24 9.86
N LEU A 57 16.88 5.47 10.65
CA LEU A 57 16.54 5.91 11.99
C LEU A 57 17.90 6.09 12.65
N GLY A 58 18.38 7.34 12.64
CA GLY A 58 19.46 7.75 13.52
C GLY A 58 19.14 7.15 14.87
N GLN A 59 20.10 6.42 15.44
CA GLN A 59 19.96 5.80 16.74
C GLN A 59 19.62 6.88 17.77
N VAL A 60 18.33 7.14 17.96
CA VAL A 60 17.86 7.91 19.08
C VAL A 60 18.06 6.97 20.26
N GLN A 61 19.18 7.11 20.95
CA GLN A 61 19.36 6.57 22.29
C GLN A 61 18.41 7.34 23.22
N ALA A 62 17.11 7.06 23.09
CA ALA A 62 16.14 7.44 24.08
C ALA A 62 16.45 6.61 25.34
N LYS A 63 16.75 7.29 26.45
CA LYS A 63 16.80 6.64 27.76
C LYS A 63 15.46 5.90 27.97
N PRO A 64 15.47 4.67 28.50
CA PRO A 64 14.24 3.95 28.79
C PRO A 64 13.49 4.73 29.89
N ARG A 65 12.52 5.54 29.50
CA ARG A 65 11.34 5.71 30.34
C ARG A 65 10.62 4.36 30.33
N ASP A 66 9.98 3.96 31.41
CA ASP A 66 9.00 2.88 31.34
C ASP A 66 7.85 3.42 30.47
N ILE A 67 7.93 3.18 29.15
CA ILE A 67 7.09 3.82 28.10
C ILE A 67 5.68 3.23 28.05
N TYR A 68 5.21 2.65 29.15
CA TYR A 68 3.92 1.98 29.24
C TYR A 68 2.85 2.87 29.86
N GLU A 69 3.10 4.17 30.02
CA GLU A 69 2.12 5.06 30.63
C GLU A 69 1.45 6.01 29.62
N PRO A 70 0.10 6.00 29.55
CA PRO A 70 -0.84 5.07 30.19
C PRO A 70 -1.37 4.04 29.20
N LEU A 71 -0.70 2.89 29.09
CA LEU A 71 -1.42 1.67 28.74
C LEU A 71 -2.63 1.58 29.66
N THR A 72 -3.78 1.37 29.05
CA THR A 72 -5.04 1.28 29.80
C THR A 72 -5.22 -0.07 30.48
N HIS A 73 -4.40 -1.04 30.09
CA HIS A 73 -4.45 -2.42 30.56
C HIS A 73 -3.02 -2.96 30.72
N ASN A 74 -2.83 -3.86 31.69
CA ASN A 74 -1.57 -4.59 31.81
C ASN A 74 -1.35 -5.48 30.58
N PRO A 75 -0.13 -5.55 30.02
CA PRO A 75 0.15 -6.41 28.89
C PRO A 75 -0.15 -7.88 29.19
N VAL A 76 -0.81 -8.56 28.25
CA VAL A 76 -1.05 -10.01 28.29
C VAL A 76 -0.15 -10.67 27.27
N CYS A 77 0.76 -11.54 27.72
CA CYS A 77 1.80 -12.12 26.88
C CYS A 77 1.66 -13.64 26.72
N THR A 78 2.11 -14.13 25.58
CA THR A 78 2.34 -15.56 25.34
C THR A 78 3.54 -16.04 26.15
N PRO A 79 3.71 -17.38 26.29
CA PRO A 79 5.03 -17.95 26.54
C PRO A 79 6.05 -17.49 25.47
N HIS A 80 7.32 -17.70 25.75
CA HIS A 80 8.39 -17.44 24.79
C HIS A 80 8.20 -18.30 23.53
N LEU A 81 8.32 -17.64 22.37
CA LEU A 81 8.16 -18.20 21.04
C LEU A 81 9.54 -18.27 20.38
N SER A 82 9.98 -19.50 20.11
CA SER A 82 11.33 -19.78 19.61
C SER A 82 11.60 -19.21 18.22
N GLY A 83 10.58 -19.14 17.36
CA GLY A 83 10.65 -18.64 15.98
C GLY A 83 10.92 -17.14 15.88
N ILE A 84 10.65 -16.38 16.95
CA ILE A 84 10.94 -14.94 17.03
C ILE A 84 11.91 -14.57 18.15
N ASP A 85 12.38 -15.58 18.92
CA ASP A 85 13.24 -15.42 20.11
C ASP A 85 12.71 -14.34 21.08
N ASP A 86 11.39 -14.29 21.26
CA ASP A 86 10.72 -13.30 22.10
C ASP A 86 9.32 -13.80 22.51
N THR A 87 8.60 -12.99 23.27
CA THR A 87 7.16 -13.17 23.57
C THR A 87 6.33 -12.25 22.68
N LEU A 88 5.08 -12.63 22.41
CA LEU A 88 4.08 -11.71 21.88
C LEU A 88 3.17 -11.24 22.99
N CYS A 89 2.93 -9.93 23.04
CA CYS A 89 2.08 -9.32 24.05
C CYS A 89 1.02 -8.43 23.41
N VAL A 90 -0.14 -8.36 24.08
CA VAL A 90 -1.20 -7.40 23.79
C VAL A 90 -0.92 -6.10 24.54
N TYR A 91 -0.81 -5.00 23.82
CA TYR A 91 -0.69 -3.64 24.36
C TYR A 91 -1.91 -2.83 23.94
N THR A 92 -2.73 -2.42 24.92
CA THR A 92 -3.96 -1.66 24.62
C THR A 92 -3.93 -0.27 25.24
N HIS A 93 -4.22 0.73 24.41
CA HIS A 93 -4.31 2.13 24.81
C HIS A 93 -5.71 2.66 24.45
N ALA A 94 -6.71 2.40 25.30
CA ALA A 94 -8.11 2.75 25.05
C ALA A 94 -8.37 4.26 24.96
N THR A 95 -7.48 5.10 25.49
CA THR A 95 -7.57 6.57 25.38
C THR A 95 -6.87 7.14 24.14
N PHE A 96 -6.28 6.28 23.30
CA PHE A 96 -5.50 6.71 22.12
C PHE A 96 -6.34 7.51 21.13
N ALA A 97 -5.72 8.50 20.50
CA ALA A 97 -6.30 9.34 19.45
C ALA A 97 -7.69 9.91 19.81
N GLY A 98 -7.80 10.54 20.99
CA GLY A 98 -9.03 11.15 21.47
C GLY A 98 -10.06 10.15 22.01
N GLY A 99 -9.59 9.03 22.60
CA GLY A 99 -10.48 7.99 23.14
C GLY A 99 -11.00 7.01 22.11
N ARG A 100 -10.50 7.05 20.86
CA ARG A 100 -10.83 6.04 19.85
C ARG A 100 -10.29 4.67 20.24
N GLY A 101 -9.08 4.62 20.79
CA GLY A 101 -8.42 3.39 21.21
C GLY A 101 -7.60 2.71 20.11
N ILE A 102 -6.68 1.84 20.53
CA ILE A 102 -5.85 0.97 19.69
C ILE A 102 -5.37 -0.23 20.51
N SER A 103 -5.28 -1.40 19.89
CA SER A 103 -4.62 -2.58 20.43
C SER A 103 -3.51 -3.05 19.50
N ILE A 104 -2.35 -3.34 20.06
CA ILE A 104 -1.16 -3.78 19.32
C ILE A 104 -0.70 -5.11 19.89
N VAL A 105 -0.64 -6.14 19.05
CA VAL A 105 -0.10 -7.45 19.37
C VAL A 105 1.29 -7.53 18.76
N THR A 106 2.34 -7.34 19.55
CA THR A 106 3.72 -7.31 19.07
C THR A 106 4.71 -7.70 20.18
N THR A 107 6.00 -7.74 19.87
CA THR A 107 7.02 -8.06 20.87
C THR A 107 7.29 -6.87 21.80
N PRO A 108 7.75 -7.08 23.05
CA PRO A 108 8.16 -5.99 23.94
C PRO A 108 9.20 -5.06 23.33
N ARG A 109 10.14 -5.60 22.53
CA ARG A 109 11.15 -4.79 21.83
C ARG A 109 10.51 -3.84 20.82
N LEU A 110 9.59 -4.33 19.99
CA LEU A 110 8.90 -3.53 18.98
C LEU A 110 7.93 -2.55 19.63
N ALA A 111 7.18 -2.95 20.66
CA ALA A 111 6.25 -2.07 21.37
C ALA A 111 6.91 -0.76 21.87
N ARG A 112 8.18 -0.81 22.32
CA ARG A 112 8.95 0.39 22.70
C ARG A 112 9.20 1.34 21.53
N GLN A 113 9.36 0.81 20.32
CA GLN A 113 9.53 1.61 19.10
C GLN A 113 8.20 2.25 18.68
N PHE A 114 7.07 1.56 18.90
CA PHE A 114 5.74 2.10 18.60
C PHE A 114 5.42 3.29 19.52
N ALA A 115 5.78 3.19 20.79
CA ALA A 115 5.47 4.21 21.79
C ALA A 115 6.18 5.56 21.56
N VAL A 116 7.18 5.62 20.66
CA VAL A 116 7.86 6.85 20.26
C VAL A 116 7.46 7.36 18.87
N LEU A 117 6.48 6.71 18.22
CA LEU A 117 5.96 7.21 16.96
C LEU A 117 5.23 8.55 17.15
N PRO A 118 5.27 9.46 16.15
CA PRO A 118 4.52 10.71 16.19
C PRO A 118 3.05 10.55 16.56
N ALA A 119 2.40 9.46 16.11
CA ALA A 119 1.03 9.11 16.47
C ALA A 119 0.78 9.09 18.00
N PHE A 120 1.76 8.67 18.80
CA PHE A 120 1.64 8.58 20.26
C PHE A 120 2.14 9.82 20.98
N LEU A 121 3.16 10.49 20.44
CA LEU A 121 3.79 11.64 21.08
C LEU A 121 2.95 12.91 20.98
N GLU A 122 2.21 13.09 19.88
CA GLU A 122 1.48 14.32 19.61
C GLU A 122 -0.02 14.07 19.51
N GLN A 123 -0.71 13.74 20.61
CA GLN A 123 -2.14 13.38 20.56
C GLN A 123 -3.04 14.42 19.83
N SER A 124 -2.68 15.71 19.89
CA SER A 124 -3.39 16.78 19.18
C SER A 124 -3.26 16.74 17.66
N ILE A 125 -2.25 16.04 17.12
CA ILE A 125 -1.99 15.97 15.67
C ILE A 125 -3.13 15.31 14.91
N HIS A 126 -3.81 14.34 15.53
CA HIS A 126 -4.94 13.66 14.91
C HIS A 126 -6.08 14.64 14.67
N ALA A 127 -6.44 15.43 15.68
CA ALA A 127 -7.46 16.46 15.56
C ALA A 127 -7.04 17.55 14.57
N ALA A 128 -5.78 18.01 14.62
CA ALA A 128 -5.26 19.03 13.71
C ALA A 128 -5.28 18.61 12.23
N ARG A 129 -5.18 17.30 11.95
CA ARG A 129 -5.21 16.73 10.60
C ARG A 129 -6.58 16.15 10.20
N ASN A 130 -7.63 16.35 11.01
CA ASN A 130 -8.96 15.75 10.83
C ASN A 130 -8.94 14.21 10.74
N ILE A 131 -7.97 13.56 11.39
CA ILE A 131 -7.90 12.10 11.52
C ILE A 131 -8.95 11.65 12.53
N ASN A 132 -9.56 10.48 12.30
CA ASN A 132 -10.66 9.91 13.09
C ASN A 132 -11.93 10.77 13.09
N THR A 133 -12.03 11.73 12.18
CA THR A 133 -13.22 12.58 12.02
C THR A 133 -14.06 12.06 10.86
N PRO A 134 -15.35 11.76 11.06
CA PRO A 134 -16.24 11.33 9.98
C PRO A 134 -16.34 12.41 8.90
N THR A 135 -16.05 12.04 7.66
CA THR A 135 -16.16 12.91 6.48
C THR A 135 -17.61 13.07 6.01
N ASN A 136 -18.48 12.10 6.34
CA ASN A 136 -19.89 12.01 5.92
C ASN A 136 -20.10 12.03 4.40
N VAL A 137 -19.05 11.74 3.62
CA VAL A 137 -19.10 11.70 2.14
C VAL A 137 -19.55 10.35 1.58
N TYR A 138 -19.77 9.37 2.45
CA TYR A 138 -20.24 8.03 2.09
C TYR A 138 -21.23 7.50 3.12
N ARG A 139 -22.00 6.48 2.70
CA ARG A 139 -22.84 5.65 3.57
C ARG A 139 -22.46 4.19 3.38
N ALA A 140 -22.13 3.51 4.48
CA ALA A 140 -21.99 2.06 4.48
C ALA A 140 -23.34 1.40 4.20
N THR A 141 -23.43 0.61 3.14
CA THR A 141 -24.68 0.07 2.59
C THR A 141 -24.49 -1.39 2.24
N GLU A 142 -25.46 -2.25 2.55
CA GLU A 142 -25.49 -3.62 2.05
C GLU A 142 -25.76 -3.61 0.54
N ILE A 143 -24.82 -4.17 -0.22
CA ILE A 143 -24.86 -4.25 -1.67
C ILE A 143 -25.07 -5.72 -2.05
N PRO A 144 -26.15 -6.06 -2.78
CA PRO A 144 -26.43 -7.43 -3.18
C PRO A 144 -25.24 -8.13 -3.83
N GLY A 145 -24.82 -9.26 -3.25
CA GLY A 145 -23.70 -10.06 -3.73
C GLY A 145 -22.29 -9.49 -3.47
N LYS A 146 -22.17 -8.35 -2.77
CA LYS A 146 -20.89 -7.73 -2.41
C LYS A 146 -20.72 -7.44 -0.91
N GLY A 147 -21.71 -7.76 -0.07
CA GLY A 147 -21.66 -7.43 1.35
C GLY A 147 -21.80 -5.93 1.59
N ILE A 148 -21.14 -5.38 2.61
CA ILE A 148 -21.25 -3.96 2.95
C ILE A 148 -20.20 -3.16 2.18
N GLY A 149 -20.65 -2.26 1.31
CA GLY A 149 -19.81 -1.31 0.57
C GLY A 149 -20.07 0.14 0.96
N MET A 150 -19.27 1.06 0.42
CA MET A 150 -19.46 2.50 0.60
C MET A 150 -20.11 3.12 -0.63
N LEU A 151 -21.27 3.77 -0.47
CA LEU A 151 -21.90 4.56 -1.54
C LEU A 151 -21.69 6.05 -1.27
N ALA A 152 -21.27 6.81 -2.28
CA ALA A 152 -21.08 8.25 -2.15
C ALA A 152 -22.40 8.97 -1.83
N THR A 153 -22.39 9.89 -0.87
CA THR A 153 -23.60 10.65 -0.45
C THR A 153 -23.78 11.96 -1.22
N ARG A 154 -22.79 12.33 -2.04
CA ARG A 154 -22.74 13.49 -2.91
C ARG A 154 -21.72 13.24 -4.03
N PRO A 155 -21.68 14.07 -5.09
CA PRO A 155 -20.57 14.04 -6.03
C PRO A 155 -19.23 14.31 -5.33
N LEU A 156 -18.20 13.52 -5.66
CA LEU A 156 -16.85 13.65 -5.12
C LEU A 156 -15.86 13.99 -6.24
N ALA A 157 -14.93 14.90 -5.94
CA ALA A 157 -13.88 15.33 -6.87
C ALA A 157 -12.57 14.59 -6.61
N PHE A 158 -11.66 14.63 -7.59
CA PHE A 158 -10.29 14.13 -7.41
C PHE A 158 -9.64 14.74 -6.15
N GLY A 159 -9.01 13.90 -5.33
CA GLY A 159 -8.34 14.29 -4.10
C GLY A 159 -9.23 14.41 -2.86
N ASP A 160 -10.56 14.38 -3.01
CA ASP A 160 -11.50 14.36 -1.86
C ASP A 160 -11.14 13.20 -0.92
N VAL A 161 -11.09 13.48 0.39
CA VAL A 161 -10.81 12.47 1.42
C VAL A 161 -12.09 11.71 1.74
N VAL A 162 -12.05 10.38 1.60
CA VAL A 162 -13.16 9.48 1.94
C VAL A 162 -13.08 9.08 3.40
N THR A 163 -11.95 8.52 3.82
CA THR A 163 -11.66 8.15 5.21
C THR A 163 -10.23 8.54 5.58
N SER A 164 -10.00 8.86 6.85
CA SER A 164 -8.66 8.99 7.45
C SER A 164 -8.73 8.58 8.92
N HIS A 165 -8.24 7.39 9.25
CA HIS A 165 -8.40 6.81 10.59
C HIS A 165 -7.13 6.14 11.08
N THR A 166 -6.99 6.03 12.40
CA THR A 166 -6.00 5.16 13.04
C THR A 166 -6.50 3.71 13.13
N PRO A 167 -5.64 2.68 13.28
CA PRO A 167 -6.11 1.30 13.29
C PRO A 167 -6.81 0.96 14.59
N ALA A 168 -7.65 -0.07 14.55
CA ALA A 168 -8.18 -0.71 15.75
C ALA A 168 -7.21 -1.75 16.31
N LEU A 169 -6.63 -2.54 15.40
CA LEU A 169 -5.70 -3.63 15.71
C LEU A 169 -4.47 -3.50 14.82
N ILE A 170 -3.29 -3.70 15.41
CA ILE A 170 -2.05 -4.02 14.70
C ILE A 170 -1.54 -5.34 15.28
N ALA A 171 -1.20 -6.31 14.44
CA ALA A 171 -0.76 -7.64 14.86
C ALA A 171 0.50 -8.07 14.11
N TYR A 172 1.53 -8.45 14.87
CA TYR A 172 2.74 -9.04 14.37
C TYR A 172 2.43 -10.39 13.72
N LEU A 173 2.95 -10.61 12.50
CA LEU A 173 2.75 -11.86 11.78
C LEU A 173 3.85 -12.86 12.18
N GLU A 174 3.45 -13.94 12.85
CA GLU A 174 4.31 -15.08 13.15
C GLU A 174 3.60 -16.39 12.83
N ALA A 175 4.35 -17.49 12.71
CA ALA A 175 3.86 -18.78 12.22
C ALA A 175 3.89 -19.91 13.26
N GLU A 176 4.36 -19.64 14.48
CA GLU A 176 4.51 -20.61 15.57
C GLU A 176 3.23 -20.78 16.41
N LEU A 177 2.47 -19.70 16.68
CA LEU A 177 1.23 -19.83 17.45
C LEU A 177 0.19 -20.68 16.72
N SER A 178 -0.43 -21.60 17.46
CA SER A 178 -1.61 -22.32 16.99
C SER A 178 -2.75 -21.34 16.68
N THR A 179 -3.66 -21.75 15.79
CA THR A 179 -4.81 -20.93 15.43
C THR A 179 -5.65 -20.55 16.66
N LEU A 180 -5.84 -21.45 17.63
CA LEU A 180 -6.64 -21.15 18.82
C LEU A 180 -5.92 -20.24 19.82
N ASP A 181 -4.60 -20.36 19.94
CA ASP A 181 -3.81 -19.48 20.81
C ASP A 181 -3.77 -18.06 20.24
N ARG A 182 -3.57 -17.94 18.91
CA ARG A 182 -3.67 -16.66 18.20
C ARG A 182 -5.04 -16.03 18.36
N GLU A 183 -6.10 -16.82 18.23
CA GLU A 183 -7.47 -16.33 18.46
C GLU A 183 -7.62 -15.77 19.87
N THR A 184 -7.15 -16.51 20.87
CA THR A 184 -7.27 -16.13 22.29
C THR A 184 -6.55 -14.81 22.55
N LEU A 185 -5.35 -14.65 21.98
CA LEU A 185 -4.57 -13.42 22.07
C LEU A 185 -5.27 -12.25 21.38
N TRP A 186 -5.79 -12.45 20.16
CA TRP A 186 -6.45 -11.38 19.40
C TRP A 186 -7.83 -11.02 19.97
N ARG A 187 -8.59 -11.97 20.52
CA ARG A 187 -9.82 -11.67 21.27
C ARG A 187 -9.55 -10.81 22.49
N THR A 188 -8.44 -11.09 23.17
CA THR A 188 -7.98 -10.28 24.30
C THR A 188 -7.65 -8.85 23.86
N ALA A 189 -7.01 -8.69 22.70
CA ALA A 189 -6.74 -7.37 22.11
C ALA A 189 -8.04 -6.60 21.79
N ILE A 190 -9.03 -7.26 21.20
CA ILE A 190 -10.29 -6.62 20.80
C ILE A 190 -11.21 -6.33 22.00
N SER A 191 -11.23 -7.19 23.02
CA SER A 191 -12.08 -6.99 24.21
C SER A 191 -11.64 -5.82 25.10
N GLN A 192 -10.40 -5.36 24.97
CA GLN A 192 -9.85 -4.21 25.70
C GLN A 192 -10.08 -2.86 24.98
N LEU A 193 -10.59 -2.88 23.74
CA LEU A 193 -10.88 -1.66 22.98
C LEU A 193 -12.12 -0.93 23.54
N PRO A 194 -12.25 0.39 23.30
CA PRO A 194 -13.49 1.11 23.58
C PRO A 194 -14.71 0.45 22.90
N PRO A 195 -15.89 0.44 23.54
CA PRO A 195 -17.06 -0.32 23.05
C PRO A 195 -17.45 -0.02 21.60
N THR A 196 -17.45 1.25 21.19
CA THR A 196 -17.78 1.64 19.81
C THR A 196 -16.79 1.08 18.80
N LEU A 197 -15.50 1.09 19.10
CA LEU A 197 -14.48 0.57 18.20
C LEU A 197 -14.51 -0.97 18.16
N GLN A 198 -14.79 -1.60 19.30
CA GLN A 198 -15.01 -3.04 19.39
C GLN A 198 -16.20 -3.48 18.53
N GLU A 199 -17.34 -2.80 18.61
CA GLU A 199 -18.54 -3.09 17.80
C GLU A 199 -18.27 -2.88 16.29
N ASN A 200 -17.60 -1.78 15.94
CA ASN A 200 -17.21 -1.50 14.56
C ASN A 200 -16.29 -2.59 14.00
N PHE A 201 -15.34 -3.08 14.80
CA PHE A 201 -14.45 -4.18 14.41
C PHE A 201 -15.22 -5.50 14.25
N LEU A 202 -16.06 -5.86 15.22
CA LEU A 202 -16.78 -7.15 15.24
C LEU A 202 -17.90 -7.26 14.21
N SER A 203 -18.27 -6.13 13.58
CA SER A 203 -19.25 -6.07 12.48
C SER A 203 -18.62 -6.10 11.09
N LEU A 204 -17.28 -6.25 10.99
CA LEU A 204 -16.57 -6.41 9.73
C LEU A 204 -16.85 -7.76 9.06
N ALA A 205 -16.55 -7.86 7.77
CA ALA A 205 -16.77 -9.06 6.99
C ALA A 205 -15.89 -10.22 7.48
N THR A 206 -16.38 -11.44 7.30
CA THR A 206 -15.64 -12.69 7.51
C THR A 206 -15.55 -13.47 6.20
N VAL A 207 -14.60 -14.39 6.11
CA VAL A 207 -14.37 -15.24 4.93
C VAL A 207 -14.89 -16.67 5.17
N TYR A 208 -14.72 -17.21 6.38
CA TYR A 208 -15.06 -18.61 6.69
C TYR A 208 -16.35 -18.77 7.50
N GLY A 209 -16.67 -17.80 8.36
CA GLY A 209 -17.84 -17.86 9.26
C GLY A 209 -17.68 -18.82 10.45
N ASP A 210 -16.45 -19.17 10.84
CA ASP A 210 -16.20 -20.02 12.01
C ASP A 210 -16.08 -19.18 13.30
N GLU A 211 -17.12 -19.24 14.13
CA GLU A 211 -17.18 -18.48 15.39
C GLU A 211 -16.04 -18.80 16.37
N ARG A 212 -15.40 -19.97 16.27
CA ARG A 212 -14.25 -20.33 17.13
C ARG A 212 -13.02 -19.47 16.83
N VAL A 213 -12.94 -18.91 15.62
CA VAL A 213 -11.80 -18.11 15.13
C VAL A 213 -12.25 -16.77 14.53
N ARG A 214 -13.40 -16.26 14.98
CA ARG A 214 -14.04 -15.06 14.43
C ARG A 214 -13.12 -13.85 14.31
N VAL A 215 -12.27 -13.58 15.30
CA VAL A 215 -11.38 -12.40 15.24
C VAL A 215 -10.31 -12.60 14.16
N GLN A 216 -9.70 -13.79 14.05
CA GLN A 216 -8.80 -14.10 12.94
C GLN A 216 -9.49 -14.04 11.58
N ASP A 217 -10.73 -14.53 11.49
CA ASP A 217 -11.50 -14.51 10.25
C ASP A 217 -11.79 -13.07 9.79
N ILE A 218 -12.14 -12.19 10.73
CA ILE A 218 -12.24 -10.74 10.49
C ILE A 218 -10.89 -10.17 10.04
N VAL A 219 -9.80 -10.44 10.77
CA VAL A 219 -8.48 -9.90 10.40
C VAL A 219 -8.07 -10.33 9.00
N LYS A 220 -8.25 -11.61 8.65
CA LYS A 220 -7.94 -12.14 7.32
C LYS A 220 -8.67 -11.37 6.22
N ALA A 221 -9.96 -11.08 6.42
CA ALA A 221 -10.79 -10.45 5.40
C ALA A 221 -10.55 -8.94 5.24
N ASN A 222 -9.96 -8.27 6.23
CA ASN A 222 -10.01 -6.81 6.38
C ASN A 222 -8.65 -6.14 6.62
N THR A 223 -7.55 -6.90 6.60
CA THR A 223 -6.21 -6.40 6.95
C THR A 223 -5.54 -5.64 5.80
N PHE A 224 -4.75 -4.65 6.17
CA PHE A 224 -3.72 -4.02 5.35
C PHE A 224 -2.36 -4.28 5.99
N GLN A 225 -1.32 -4.38 5.18
CA GLN A 225 0.04 -4.55 5.68
C GLN A 225 0.64 -3.20 6.09
N ILE A 226 1.38 -3.19 7.20
CA ILE A 226 2.14 -2.04 7.67
C ILE A 226 3.53 -2.49 8.15
N LEU A 227 4.57 -1.76 7.75
CA LEU A 227 5.96 -2.02 8.18
C LEU A 227 6.29 -1.11 9.36
N LEU A 228 6.50 -1.69 10.54
CA LEU A 228 6.81 -0.96 11.78
C LEU A 228 8.01 -1.57 12.46
N GLY A 229 9.00 -0.73 12.79
CA GLY A 229 10.23 -1.19 13.45
C GLY A 229 11.03 -2.21 12.65
N GLY A 230 10.92 -2.17 11.31
CA GLY A 230 11.55 -3.14 10.41
C GLY A 230 10.83 -4.49 10.32
N ALA A 231 9.64 -4.63 10.92
CA ALA A 231 8.85 -5.87 10.88
C ALA A 231 7.44 -5.65 10.29
N ASN A 232 6.98 -6.63 9.51
CA ASN A 232 5.65 -6.61 8.92
C ASN A 232 4.58 -6.92 9.96
N HIS A 233 3.53 -6.11 9.94
CA HIS A 233 2.33 -6.30 10.76
C HIS A 233 1.09 -6.27 9.88
N LEU A 234 0.06 -6.95 10.34
CA LEU A 234 -1.31 -6.87 9.85
C LEU A 234 -2.04 -5.77 10.63
N ALA A 235 -2.78 -4.91 9.97
CA ALA A 235 -3.52 -3.85 10.64
C ALA A 235 -4.93 -3.68 10.07
N VAL A 236 -5.89 -3.41 10.96
CA VAL A 236 -7.31 -3.30 10.61
C VAL A 236 -7.83 -1.91 10.94
N TRP A 237 -8.43 -1.27 9.95
CA TRP A 237 -9.12 0.02 10.05
C TRP A 237 -10.60 -0.18 9.74
N PRO A 238 -11.47 -0.32 10.76
CA PRO A 238 -12.86 -0.73 10.54
C PRO A 238 -13.64 0.14 9.55
N GLU A 239 -13.35 1.44 9.49
CA GLU A 239 -13.96 2.37 8.56
C GLU A 239 -13.52 2.06 7.13
N THR A 240 -12.20 1.99 6.87
CA THR A 240 -11.64 1.67 5.55
C THR A 240 -12.03 0.28 5.06
N SER A 241 -12.10 -0.71 5.95
CA SER A 241 -12.42 -2.10 5.62
C SER A 241 -13.85 -2.31 5.07
N ARG A 242 -14.66 -1.24 4.93
CA ARG A 242 -15.95 -1.25 4.21
C ARG A 242 -15.84 -0.92 2.72
N LEU A 243 -14.67 -0.56 2.22
CA LEU A 243 -14.46 -0.29 0.80
C LEU A 243 -14.35 -1.60 0.03
N ASN A 244 -15.29 -1.88 -0.86
CA ASN A 244 -15.22 -3.06 -1.70
C ASN A 244 -14.16 -2.96 -2.80
N HIS A 245 -13.85 -4.11 -3.39
CA HIS A 245 -12.92 -4.22 -4.51
C HIS A 245 -13.54 -3.83 -5.86
N ALA A 246 -12.76 -3.13 -6.68
CA ALA A 246 -12.88 -3.14 -8.14
C ALA A 246 -11.50 -3.19 -8.82
N CYS A 247 -11.39 -3.88 -9.97
CA CYS A 247 -10.15 -3.89 -10.77
C CYS A 247 -9.92 -2.59 -11.57
N ALA A 248 -10.89 -1.68 -11.55
CA ALA A 248 -10.86 -0.32 -12.08
C ALA A 248 -11.36 0.64 -10.98
N PRO A 249 -10.59 0.82 -9.90
CA PRO A 249 -11.05 1.51 -8.70
C PRO A 249 -11.17 3.02 -8.93
N ASN A 250 -12.02 3.68 -8.15
CA ASN A 250 -12.21 5.14 -8.16
C ASN A 250 -11.63 5.85 -6.93
N ALA A 251 -10.97 5.10 -6.05
CA ALA A 251 -10.21 5.62 -4.93
C ALA A 251 -8.87 4.88 -4.78
N GLN A 252 -7.91 5.55 -4.15
CA GLN A 252 -6.61 5.00 -3.76
C GLN A 252 -6.36 5.34 -2.29
N TYR A 253 -5.47 4.58 -1.65
CA TYR A 253 -5.10 4.83 -0.28
C TYR A 253 -3.60 4.94 -0.07
N VAL A 254 -3.25 5.57 1.05
CA VAL A 254 -1.90 5.61 1.62
C VAL A 254 -1.96 5.22 3.09
N VAL A 255 -0.99 4.43 3.54
CA VAL A 255 -0.77 4.09 4.95
C VAL A 255 0.46 4.85 5.44
N ASP A 256 0.25 5.80 6.34
CA ASP A 256 1.30 6.52 7.06
C ASP A 256 1.68 5.72 8.30
N ALA A 257 2.87 5.13 8.29
CA ALA A 257 3.35 4.28 9.36
C ALA A 257 3.75 5.06 10.63
N ASP A 258 4.20 6.30 10.49
CA ASP A 258 4.58 7.15 11.61
C ASP A 258 3.35 7.70 12.34
N MET A 259 2.31 8.00 11.56
CA MET A 259 1.02 8.48 12.06
C MET A 259 0.02 7.35 12.34
N LEU A 260 0.38 6.10 12.05
CA LEU A 260 -0.51 4.94 12.07
C LEU A 260 -1.86 5.24 11.41
N THR A 261 -1.85 5.90 10.26
CA THR A 261 -3.08 6.43 9.65
C THR A 261 -3.29 5.85 8.26
N HIS A 262 -4.50 5.36 8.01
CA HIS A 262 -4.93 4.94 6.68
C HIS A 262 -5.83 6.00 6.08
N THR A 263 -5.41 6.61 4.97
CA THR A 263 -6.16 7.67 4.28
C THR A 263 -6.57 7.23 2.88
N VAL A 264 -7.85 7.37 2.57
CA VAL A 264 -8.43 7.03 1.26
C VAL A 264 -8.82 8.32 0.54
N ARG A 265 -8.41 8.46 -0.72
CA ARG A 265 -8.69 9.61 -1.58
C ARG A 265 -9.29 9.20 -2.91
N VAL A 266 -10.17 10.04 -3.43
CA VAL A 266 -10.81 9.86 -4.73
C VAL A 266 -9.81 10.11 -5.87
N THR A 267 -9.76 9.21 -6.85
CA THR A 267 -8.81 9.25 -7.98
C THR A 267 -9.46 9.59 -9.32
N ARG A 268 -10.79 9.55 -9.39
CA ARG A 268 -11.59 10.07 -10.50
C ARG A 268 -12.94 10.56 -9.97
N PRO A 269 -13.65 11.48 -10.66
CA PRO A 269 -14.97 11.92 -10.21
C PRO A 269 -15.90 10.73 -9.91
N ILE A 270 -16.58 10.80 -8.77
CA ILE A 270 -17.55 9.79 -8.30
C ILE A 270 -18.92 10.46 -8.22
N ALA A 271 -19.93 9.86 -8.85
CA ALA A 271 -21.30 10.37 -8.79
C ALA A 271 -21.95 10.06 -7.43
N GLU A 272 -22.97 10.83 -7.04
CA GLU A 272 -23.80 10.47 -5.89
C GLU A 272 -24.43 9.08 -6.11
N GLY A 273 -24.37 8.23 -5.09
CA GLY A 273 -24.83 6.84 -5.14
C GLY A 273 -23.88 5.86 -5.82
N GLU A 274 -22.78 6.31 -6.46
CA GLU A 274 -21.74 5.42 -6.99
C GLU A 274 -20.97 4.78 -5.83
N GLU A 275 -20.63 3.50 -5.99
CA GLU A 275 -19.82 2.75 -5.03
C GLU A 275 -18.36 3.24 -5.05
N ILE A 276 -17.82 3.58 -3.88
CA ILE A 276 -16.41 3.92 -3.70
C ILE A 276 -15.63 2.61 -3.52
N THR A 277 -14.62 2.39 -4.34
CA THR A 277 -13.89 1.12 -4.43
C THR A 277 -12.39 1.32 -4.49
N ILE A 278 -11.65 0.35 -3.94
CA ILE A 278 -10.19 0.24 -4.02
C ILE A 278 -9.79 -1.07 -4.72
N SER A 279 -8.51 -1.24 -5.03
CA SER A 279 -8.01 -2.52 -5.55
C SER A 279 -7.39 -3.36 -4.43
N TYR A 280 -7.85 -4.60 -4.23
CA TYR A 280 -7.29 -5.54 -3.26
C TYR A 280 -6.11 -6.35 -3.81
N THR A 281 -5.98 -6.35 -5.14
CA THR A 281 -4.88 -6.99 -5.86
C THR A 281 -4.28 -5.99 -6.85
N SER A 282 -3.15 -6.29 -7.45
CA SER A 282 -2.59 -5.44 -8.50
C SER A 282 -3.56 -5.41 -9.70
N PRO A 283 -3.99 -4.23 -10.18
CA PRO A 283 -4.84 -4.17 -11.35
C PRO A 283 -4.05 -4.34 -12.66
N LEU A 284 -2.71 -4.35 -12.61
CA LEU A 284 -1.85 -4.53 -13.80
C LEU A 284 -1.62 -6.01 -14.17
N GLU A 285 -2.15 -6.91 -13.34
CA GLU A 285 -2.25 -8.36 -13.53
C GLU A 285 -3.28 -8.74 -14.57
N GLU A 286 -3.17 -9.92 -15.18
CA GLU A 286 -4.19 -10.46 -16.09
C GLU A 286 -5.47 -10.87 -15.34
N THR A 287 -6.59 -10.94 -16.05
CA THR A 287 -7.91 -11.13 -15.45
C THR A 287 -8.03 -12.40 -14.62
N ASP A 288 -7.48 -13.50 -15.13
CA ASP A 288 -7.52 -14.78 -14.42
C ASP A 288 -6.65 -14.78 -13.17
N VAL A 289 -5.49 -14.12 -13.21
CA VAL A 289 -4.61 -13.94 -12.04
C VAL A 289 -5.30 -13.10 -10.96
N ARG A 290 -5.92 -11.98 -11.33
CA ARG A 290 -6.71 -11.16 -10.39
C ARG A 290 -7.83 -11.97 -9.74
N ARG A 291 -8.59 -12.72 -10.54
CA ARG A 291 -9.69 -13.57 -10.06
C ARG A 291 -9.20 -14.68 -9.13
N GLN A 292 -8.08 -15.31 -9.46
CA GLN A 292 -7.48 -16.34 -8.62
C GLN A 292 -7.06 -15.77 -7.26
N HIS A 293 -6.37 -14.62 -7.23
CA HIS A 293 -6.00 -13.97 -5.97
C HIS A 293 -7.23 -13.63 -5.11
N LEU A 294 -8.28 -13.06 -5.71
CA LEU A 294 -9.50 -12.71 -5.00
C LEU A 294 -10.26 -13.94 -4.50
N GLN A 295 -10.29 -15.02 -5.29
CA GLN A 295 -10.92 -16.27 -4.90
C GLN A 295 -10.17 -16.96 -3.75
N GLN A 296 -8.84 -16.93 -3.76
CA GLN A 296 -8.00 -17.57 -2.74
C GLN A 296 -7.94 -16.77 -1.44
N GLY A 297 -7.77 -15.45 -1.54
CA GLY A 297 -7.64 -14.57 -0.37
C GLY A 297 -8.98 -14.16 0.24
N PHE A 298 -9.95 -13.82 -0.61
CA PHE A 298 -11.20 -13.16 -0.22
C PHE A 298 -12.47 -13.96 -0.56
N HIS A 299 -12.33 -15.14 -1.18
CA HIS A 299 -13.43 -16.07 -1.48
C HIS A 299 -14.56 -15.50 -2.36
N PHE A 300 -14.22 -14.55 -3.25
CA PHE A 300 -15.18 -14.05 -4.24
C PHE A 300 -14.58 -13.96 -5.65
N MET A 301 -15.47 -13.99 -6.64
CA MET A 301 -15.12 -13.82 -8.05
C MET A 301 -15.47 -12.40 -8.49
N CYS A 302 -14.49 -11.63 -8.96
CA CYS A 302 -14.75 -10.26 -9.42
C CYS A 302 -15.48 -10.24 -10.77
N THR A 303 -16.61 -9.52 -10.80
CA THR A 303 -17.48 -9.33 -11.97
C THR A 303 -17.49 -7.88 -12.48
N CYS A 304 -16.52 -7.05 -12.08
CA CYS A 304 -16.44 -5.66 -12.52
C CYS A 304 -16.31 -5.55 -14.05
N LYS A 305 -16.64 -4.37 -14.61
CA LYS A 305 -16.62 -4.10 -16.06
C LYS A 305 -15.31 -4.54 -16.72
N ARG A 306 -14.18 -4.35 -16.04
CA ARG A 306 -12.86 -4.69 -16.56
C ARG A 306 -12.61 -6.19 -16.62
N CYS A 307 -13.01 -6.95 -15.60
CA CYS A 307 -12.96 -8.42 -15.64
C CYS A 307 -13.95 -9.03 -16.66
N ALA A 308 -14.98 -8.27 -17.07
CA ALA A 308 -15.92 -8.68 -18.09
C ALA A 308 -15.49 -8.30 -19.52
N ASP A 309 -14.49 -7.42 -19.69
CA ASP A 309 -14.01 -7.00 -21.01
C ASP A 309 -12.83 -7.87 -21.47
N PRO A 310 -13.00 -8.73 -22.49
CA PRO A 310 -11.92 -9.60 -22.98
C PRO A 310 -10.75 -8.82 -23.59
N ARG A 311 -10.90 -7.52 -23.85
CA ARG A 311 -9.84 -6.66 -24.38
C ARG A 311 -8.93 -6.08 -23.30
N SER A 312 -9.30 -6.21 -22.02
CA SER A 312 -8.50 -5.71 -20.89
C SER A 312 -7.08 -6.29 -20.93
N ASP A 313 -6.95 -7.61 -21.10
CA ASP A 313 -5.64 -8.27 -21.05
C ASP A 313 -4.79 -7.96 -22.30
N VAL A 314 -5.43 -7.73 -23.46
CA VAL A 314 -4.76 -7.20 -24.67
C VAL A 314 -4.24 -5.78 -24.43
N THR A 315 -5.01 -4.94 -23.75
CA THR A 315 -4.60 -3.58 -23.39
C THR A 315 -3.45 -3.60 -22.40
N LEU A 316 -3.46 -4.51 -21.42
CA LEU A 316 -2.36 -4.70 -20.48
C LEU A 316 -1.06 -5.13 -21.17
N GLU A 317 -1.14 -6.03 -22.16
CA GLU A 317 0.04 -6.41 -22.93
C GLU A 317 0.61 -5.22 -23.71
N ARG A 318 -0.26 -4.38 -24.29
CA ARG A 318 0.17 -3.14 -24.93
C ARG A 318 0.83 -2.18 -23.95
N ILE A 319 0.29 -2.03 -22.73
CA ILE A 319 0.88 -1.24 -21.65
C ILE A 319 2.32 -1.73 -21.36
N ARG A 320 2.53 -3.03 -21.14
CA ARG A 320 3.86 -3.61 -20.86
C ARG A 320 4.86 -3.33 -21.98
N ILE A 321 4.43 -3.44 -23.23
CA ILE A 321 5.27 -3.15 -24.41
C ILE A 321 5.69 -1.67 -24.43
N LEU A 322 4.76 -0.75 -24.16
CA LEU A 322 5.04 0.68 -24.15
C LEU A 322 6.00 1.05 -23.01
N GLU A 323 5.76 0.53 -21.80
CA GLU A 323 6.64 0.75 -20.63
C GLU A 323 8.06 0.27 -20.92
N LYS A 324 8.22 -0.93 -21.50
CA LYS A 324 9.53 -1.46 -21.89
C LYS A 324 10.25 -0.56 -22.89
N LYS A 325 9.54 -0.05 -23.91
CA LYS A 325 10.12 0.84 -24.92
C LYS A 325 10.48 2.21 -24.36
N LEU A 326 9.62 2.77 -23.50
CA LEU A 326 9.85 4.06 -22.87
C LEU A 326 11.04 4.00 -21.91
N ASN A 327 11.23 2.86 -21.24
CA ASN A 327 12.34 2.61 -20.32
C ASN A 327 13.66 2.20 -21.00
N ASP A 328 13.70 2.04 -22.32
CA ASP A 328 14.95 1.77 -23.04
C ASP A 328 15.75 3.07 -23.24
N TRP A 329 16.90 3.16 -22.56
CA TRP A 329 17.83 4.30 -22.65
C TRP A 329 19.21 3.90 -23.20
N SER A 330 19.30 2.72 -23.83
CA SER A 330 20.56 2.14 -24.31
C SER A 330 21.27 2.99 -25.37
N SER A 331 20.52 3.74 -26.18
CA SER A 331 21.05 4.69 -27.16
C SER A 331 20.21 5.97 -27.24
N ALA A 332 20.79 7.04 -27.80
CA ALA A 332 20.06 8.27 -28.14
C ALA A 332 18.98 8.03 -29.22
N SER A 333 19.11 6.96 -30.01
CA SER A 333 18.15 6.48 -31.00
C SER A 333 17.13 5.46 -30.45
N SER A 334 17.00 5.36 -29.12
CA SER A 334 16.07 4.44 -28.47
C SER A 334 14.61 4.76 -28.85
N SER A 335 13.78 3.70 -28.92
CA SER A 335 12.44 3.76 -29.52
C SER A 335 11.37 4.53 -28.73
N GLY A 336 11.65 4.95 -27.50
CA GLY A 336 10.66 5.65 -26.68
C GLY A 336 10.39 7.06 -27.18
N SER A 337 9.11 7.36 -27.49
CA SER A 337 8.67 8.66 -27.99
C SER A 337 7.61 9.30 -27.08
N VAL A 338 7.36 10.60 -27.28
CA VAL A 338 6.25 11.30 -26.62
C VAL A 338 4.90 10.68 -26.98
N ASP A 339 4.70 10.24 -28.23
CA ASP A 339 3.46 9.58 -28.66
C ASP A 339 3.22 8.27 -27.91
N MET A 340 4.27 7.48 -27.64
CA MET A 340 4.15 6.26 -26.84
C MET A 340 3.77 6.57 -25.39
N ALA A 341 4.28 7.65 -24.81
CA ALA A 341 3.93 8.06 -23.46
C ALA A 341 2.48 8.56 -23.37
N GLU A 342 2.01 9.32 -24.37
CA GLU A 342 0.61 9.76 -24.46
C GLU A 342 -0.35 8.58 -24.70
N GLU A 343 0.05 7.60 -25.52
CA GLU A 343 -0.68 6.36 -25.69
C GLU A 343 -0.80 5.62 -24.35
N LEU A 344 0.31 5.46 -23.62
CA LEU A 344 0.34 4.80 -22.32
C LEU A 344 -0.64 5.46 -21.32
N LEU A 345 -0.60 6.80 -21.21
CA LEU A 345 -1.54 7.58 -20.39
C LEU A 345 -3.00 7.32 -20.78
N SER A 346 -3.29 7.25 -22.09
CA SER A 346 -4.64 6.96 -22.58
C SER A 346 -5.09 5.53 -22.25
N LEU A 347 -4.20 4.55 -22.29
CA LEU A 347 -4.55 3.15 -21.99
C LEU A 347 -4.86 2.97 -20.52
N TYR A 348 -4.08 3.56 -19.61
CA TYR A 348 -4.37 3.53 -18.17
C TYR A 348 -5.75 4.13 -17.85
N ARG A 349 -6.08 5.29 -18.42
CA ARG A 349 -7.41 5.93 -18.24
C ARG A 349 -8.54 5.08 -18.81
N ARG A 350 -8.35 4.45 -19.97
CA ARG A 350 -9.35 3.56 -20.57
C ARG A 350 -9.66 2.34 -19.70
N GLU A 351 -8.65 1.83 -19.01
CA GLU A 351 -8.74 0.71 -18.09
C GLU A 351 -9.25 1.12 -16.68
N GLY A 352 -9.53 2.41 -16.45
CA GLY A 352 -9.98 2.92 -15.15
C GLY A 352 -8.90 2.79 -14.06
N LEU A 353 -7.64 3.05 -14.43
CA LEU A 353 -6.46 2.96 -13.57
C LEU A 353 -5.98 4.34 -13.10
N GLU A 354 -6.87 5.31 -12.91
CA GLU A 354 -6.52 6.68 -12.53
C GLU A 354 -5.76 6.74 -11.19
N GLY A 355 -6.00 5.79 -10.28
CA GLY A 355 -5.25 5.64 -9.02
C GLY A 355 -3.85 5.06 -9.15
N PHE A 356 -3.39 4.75 -10.37
CA PHE A 356 -2.09 4.13 -10.69
C PHE A 356 -1.38 4.91 -11.81
N MET A 357 -1.63 6.22 -11.89
CA MET A 357 -1.07 7.09 -12.93
C MET A 357 0.36 7.58 -12.62
N ASP A 358 0.91 7.24 -11.46
CA ASP A 358 2.28 7.58 -11.04
C ASP A 358 3.32 7.17 -12.07
N MET A 359 3.28 5.91 -12.50
CA MET A 359 4.20 5.37 -13.52
C MET A 359 4.03 6.01 -14.91
N PRO A 360 2.83 6.06 -15.52
CA PRO A 360 2.68 6.64 -16.85
C PRO A 360 2.96 8.15 -16.88
N TYR A 361 2.64 8.90 -15.81
CA TYR A 361 3.09 10.29 -15.70
C TYR A 361 4.61 10.40 -15.63
N GLY A 362 5.27 9.50 -14.91
CA GLY A 362 6.73 9.46 -14.87
C GLY A 362 7.36 9.22 -16.24
N PHE A 363 6.83 8.25 -17.01
CA PHE A 363 7.29 8.03 -18.38
C PHE A 363 7.06 9.23 -19.29
N ALA A 364 5.92 9.91 -19.17
CA ALA A 364 5.65 11.13 -19.92
C ALA A 364 6.63 12.25 -19.55
N ALA A 365 6.89 12.47 -18.27
CA ALA A 365 7.86 13.47 -17.81
C ALA A 365 9.26 13.24 -18.41
N LEU A 366 9.73 11.99 -18.38
CA LEU A 366 11.02 11.61 -18.96
C LEU A 366 11.03 11.71 -20.50
N ALA A 367 9.94 11.33 -21.18
CA ALA A 367 9.84 11.41 -22.64
C ALA A 367 9.88 12.87 -23.13
N TYR A 368 9.14 13.78 -22.49
CA TYR A 368 9.17 15.21 -22.82
C TYR A 368 10.51 15.86 -22.47
N SER A 369 11.13 15.45 -21.37
CA SER A 369 12.51 15.87 -21.05
C SER A 369 13.50 15.45 -22.13
N ALA A 370 13.38 14.22 -22.64
CA ALA A 370 14.26 13.66 -23.66
C ALA A 370 14.22 14.41 -25.00
N VAL A 371 13.10 15.04 -25.35
CA VAL A 371 12.98 15.90 -26.54
C VAL A 371 13.22 17.38 -26.25
N GLY A 372 13.43 17.75 -24.99
CA GLY A 372 13.70 19.13 -24.56
C GLY A 372 12.46 20.00 -24.38
N ASP A 373 11.26 19.42 -24.22
CA ASP A 373 10.04 20.16 -23.88
C ASP A 373 9.95 20.35 -22.36
N ARG A 374 10.45 21.49 -21.90
CA ARG A 374 10.50 21.84 -20.48
C ARG A 374 9.11 21.90 -19.85
N GLN A 375 8.13 22.50 -20.53
CA GLN A 375 6.84 22.78 -19.92
C GLN A 375 6.09 21.48 -19.63
N LYS A 376 6.02 20.58 -20.63
CA LYS A 376 5.35 19.29 -20.44
C LYS A 376 6.10 18.35 -19.52
N ALA A 377 7.44 18.35 -19.56
CA ALA A 377 8.23 17.53 -18.64
C ALA A 377 7.95 17.88 -17.17
N LEU A 378 7.93 19.17 -16.82
CA LEU A 378 7.63 19.62 -15.47
C LEU A 378 6.18 19.34 -15.07
N SER A 379 5.22 19.59 -15.97
CA SER A 379 3.80 19.32 -15.69
C SER A 379 3.54 17.84 -15.41
N TYR A 380 4.12 16.93 -16.20
CA TYR A 380 3.98 15.50 -15.94
C TYR A 380 4.75 15.04 -14.69
N ALA A 381 5.89 15.67 -14.36
CA ALA A 381 6.60 15.41 -13.11
C ALA A 381 5.77 15.83 -11.88
N GLU A 382 5.04 16.94 -11.96
CA GLU A 382 4.09 17.36 -10.92
C GLU A 382 2.95 16.34 -10.76
N ASN A 383 2.35 15.90 -11.87
CA ASN A 383 1.29 14.89 -11.84
C ASN A 383 1.78 13.54 -11.28
N ALA A 384 3.00 13.11 -11.64
CA ALA A 384 3.61 11.89 -11.11
C ALA A 384 3.81 12.01 -9.59
N GLN A 385 4.33 13.15 -9.13
CA GLN A 385 4.54 13.41 -7.71
C GLN A 385 3.23 13.45 -6.92
N GLU A 386 2.17 14.06 -7.45
CA GLU A 386 0.84 14.06 -6.82
C GLU A 386 0.25 12.64 -6.73
N ALA A 387 0.36 11.85 -7.81
CA ALA A 387 -0.11 10.46 -7.81
C ALA A 387 0.64 9.59 -6.78
N ILE A 388 1.97 9.74 -6.67
CA ILE A 388 2.78 9.05 -5.65
C ILE A 388 2.38 9.49 -4.25
N GLN A 389 2.12 10.78 -4.03
CA GLN A 389 1.64 11.25 -2.72
C GLN A 389 0.32 10.57 -2.31
N MET A 390 -0.59 10.35 -3.26
CA MET A 390 -1.88 9.70 -2.97
C MET A 390 -1.75 8.21 -2.65
N LYS A 391 -0.75 7.54 -3.23
CA LYS A 391 -0.58 6.08 -3.20
C LYS A 391 0.47 5.62 -2.18
N ASP A 392 1.64 6.26 -2.16
CA ASP A 392 2.81 5.83 -1.39
C ASP A 392 3.18 6.84 -0.28
N GLY A 393 2.80 8.11 -0.44
CA GLY A 393 3.07 9.18 0.51
C GLY A 393 4.31 10.02 0.20
N VAL A 394 4.39 11.21 0.81
CA VAL A 394 5.40 12.24 0.53
C VAL A 394 6.80 11.88 1.02
N TRP A 395 6.91 10.93 1.96
CA TRP A 395 8.17 10.52 2.57
C TRP A 395 8.99 9.55 1.69
N THR A 396 8.42 9.05 0.60
CA THR A 396 9.04 8.02 -0.23
C THR A 396 10.11 8.58 -1.16
N GLU A 397 11.13 7.77 -1.45
CA GLU A 397 12.19 8.14 -2.40
C GLU A 397 11.64 8.39 -3.81
N ASN A 398 10.58 7.67 -4.21
CA ASN A 398 9.89 7.90 -5.48
C ASN A 398 9.29 9.32 -5.55
N TRP A 399 8.73 9.83 -4.45
CA TRP A 399 8.20 11.19 -4.37
C TRP A 399 9.32 12.24 -4.46
N LYS A 400 10.43 12.02 -3.73
CA LYS A 400 11.60 12.92 -3.69
C LYS A 400 12.35 12.98 -5.02
N MET A 401 12.37 11.87 -5.77
CA MET A 401 12.99 11.82 -7.10
C MET A 401 12.43 12.93 -8.02
N TRP A 402 11.11 13.16 -7.97
CA TRP A 402 10.47 14.21 -8.76
C TRP A 402 10.74 15.62 -8.25
N GLU A 403 11.06 15.78 -6.96
CA GLU A 403 11.52 17.06 -6.41
C GLU A 403 12.87 17.44 -7.01
N GLY A 404 13.83 16.50 -7.05
CA GLY A 404 15.12 16.69 -7.71
C GLY A 404 14.99 16.95 -9.21
N PHE A 405 14.15 16.17 -9.91
CA PHE A 405 13.89 16.36 -11.33
C PHE A 405 13.31 17.75 -11.65
N LYS A 406 12.38 18.25 -10.84
CA LYS A 406 11.80 19.59 -11.03
C LYS A 406 12.75 20.72 -10.64
N GLY A 407 13.62 20.48 -9.64
CA GLY A 407 14.62 21.44 -9.19
C GLY A 407 15.73 21.71 -10.20
N ASP A 408 16.15 20.69 -10.95
CA ASP A 408 17.19 20.79 -12.00
C ASP A 408 16.87 19.90 -13.21
N LEU A 409 15.85 20.28 -13.97
CA LEU A 409 15.46 19.53 -15.17
C LEU A 409 16.57 19.50 -16.22
N GLU A 410 17.26 20.63 -16.46
CA GLU A 410 18.24 20.72 -17.55
C GLU A 410 19.55 20.00 -17.22
N GLY A 411 19.89 19.87 -15.93
CA GLY A 411 20.97 19.01 -15.45
C GLY A 411 20.59 17.53 -15.31
N HIS A 412 19.30 17.19 -15.35
CA HIS A 412 18.86 15.80 -15.28
C HIS A 412 19.32 14.99 -16.49
N TRP A 413 19.75 13.74 -16.27
CA TRP A 413 20.37 12.88 -17.30
C TRP A 413 19.48 12.62 -18.53
N SER A 414 18.16 12.75 -18.40
CA SER A 414 17.22 12.56 -19.49
C SER A 414 17.08 13.78 -20.39
N TRP A 415 17.51 14.98 -19.97
CA TRP A 415 17.30 16.21 -20.73
C TRP A 415 17.94 16.16 -22.11
N ARG A 416 17.13 16.37 -23.15
CA ARG A 416 17.53 16.36 -24.57
C ARG A 416 18.26 15.07 -24.99
N ARG A 417 18.08 13.97 -24.26
CA ARG A 417 18.79 12.69 -24.48
C ARG A 417 18.42 12.02 -25.81
N ARG A 418 17.21 12.27 -26.31
CA ARG A 418 16.68 11.75 -27.59
C ARG A 418 16.42 12.89 -28.58
N ARG A 419 17.08 14.04 -28.38
CA ARG A 419 17.00 15.16 -29.31
C ARG A 419 17.93 14.87 -30.49
N GLU A 420 17.37 14.89 -31.70
CA GLU A 420 18.15 14.85 -32.95
C GLU A 420 19.14 16.02 -33.05
#